data_AF-A0A946B153-F1
#
_entry.id   AF-A0A946B153-F1
#
_cell.length_a   1.000
_cell.length_b   1.000
_cell.length_c   1.000
_cell.angle_alpha   90.00
_cell.angle_beta   90.00
_cell.angle_gamma   90.00
#
_symmetry.space_group_name_H-M   'P 1'
#
loop_
_entity.id
_entity.type
_entity.pdbx_description
1 polymer ?
#
loop_
_entity_poly.entity_id
_entity_poly.type
_entity_poly.pdbx_seq_one_letter_code
_entity_poly.pdbx_strand_id
1 'polypeptide(L)'
;MAGLDDQLEEMEAAEAKATFGRLRPLSGFWRAVFLAFTCIGIFLSVNQIFNLKLFINIVILDNSYLYLLLGVFFSLVFLVFPMRKADGQKPVPWYDVILFLVAISIAIYYAWNGLRSIENGWEYFAPPLPTYLAFIMWGMVMEGARRTGGLVIMFIFGTLSFYPIVAEAPWMPSAITGKASTFAETAAYHLMSEESVLGIPMNVFGTLIIGFIIFGVALQTTGGGRFFINLAFALL
;
A
#
# COMPACT_ATOMS: atom_id res chain seq x y z
N MET A 1 37.59 11.83 -13.60
CA MET A 1 36.84 11.65 -12.35
C MET A 1 35.79 12.74 -12.21
N ALA A 2 36.14 14.05 -12.29
CA ALA A 2 35.15 15.15 -12.26
C ALA A 2 33.96 15.02 -13.26
N GLY A 3 34.22 14.68 -14.52
CA GLY A 3 33.13 14.54 -15.51
C GLY A 3 32.24 13.29 -15.36
N LEU A 4 32.63 12.32 -14.52
CA LEU A 4 31.75 11.18 -14.19
C LEU A 4 30.81 11.56 -13.03
N ASP A 5 31.33 12.28 -12.04
CA ASP A 5 30.54 12.78 -10.90
C ASP A 5 29.48 13.79 -11.38
N ASP A 6 29.82 14.69 -12.30
CA ASP A 6 28.85 15.62 -12.90
C ASP A 6 27.74 14.89 -13.70
N GLN A 7 28.10 13.81 -14.42
CA GLN A 7 27.13 12.99 -15.16
C GLN A 7 26.23 12.16 -14.23
N LEU A 8 26.76 11.71 -13.10
CA LEU A 8 26.00 11.03 -12.07
C LEU A 8 25.03 11.99 -11.37
N GLU A 9 25.46 13.20 -11.03
CA GLU A 9 24.57 14.22 -10.46
C GLU A 9 23.46 14.63 -11.44
N GLU A 10 23.77 14.78 -12.74
CA GLU A 10 22.75 15.05 -13.77
C GLU A 10 21.77 13.89 -13.95
N MET A 11 22.25 12.63 -13.92
CA MET A 11 21.40 11.45 -13.95
C MET A 11 20.49 11.36 -12.72
N GLU A 12 21.04 11.55 -11.51
CA GLU A 12 20.29 11.54 -10.26
C GLU A 12 19.25 12.66 -10.24
N ALA A 13 19.61 13.86 -10.69
CA ALA A 13 18.69 14.99 -10.79
C ALA A 13 17.58 14.75 -11.83
N ALA A 14 17.91 14.10 -12.96
CA ALA A 14 16.93 13.73 -13.99
C ALA A 14 15.97 12.64 -13.49
N GLU A 15 16.47 11.64 -12.77
CA GLU A 15 15.68 10.56 -12.19
C GLU A 15 14.79 11.05 -11.03
N ALA A 16 15.33 11.90 -10.17
CA ALA A 16 14.57 12.62 -9.15
C ALA A 16 13.47 13.45 -9.82
N LYS A 17 13.78 14.26 -10.84
CA LYS A 17 12.79 15.07 -11.56
C LYS A 17 11.76 14.23 -12.30
N ALA A 18 12.12 13.06 -12.81
CA ALA A 18 11.19 12.11 -13.43
C ALA A 18 10.25 11.46 -12.39
N THR A 19 10.76 11.24 -11.18
CA THR A 19 10.00 10.66 -10.06
C THR A 19 9.08 11.71 -9.43
N PHE A 20 9.61 12.88 -9.06
CA PHE A 20 8.87 14.01 -8.49
C PHE A 20 7.98 14.73 -9.49
N GLY A 21 8.31 14.71 -10.79
CA GLY A 21 7.50 15.30 -11.85
C GLY A 21 6.19 14.56 -12.13
N ARG A 22 6.04 13.33 -11.61
CA ARG A 22 4.79 12.56 -11.65
C ARG A 22 3.90 12.82 -10.43
N LEU A 23 4.43 13.44 -9.37
CA LEU A 23 3.69 13.69 -8.14
C LEU A 23 2.97 15.03 -8.22
N ARG A 24 1.76 15.07 -7.67
CA ARG A 24 1.01 16.30 -7.51
C ARG A 24 1.57 17.10 -6.31
N PRO A 25 1.96 18.37 -6.46
CA PRO A 25 2.31 19.19 -5.32
C PRO A 25 1.04 19.47 -4.50
N LEU A 26 0.99 18.97 -3.27
CA LEU A 26 -0.13 19.20 -2.36
C LEU A 26 0.09 20.52 -1.60
N SER A 27 -0.83 21.47 -1.75
CA SER A 27 -0.80 22.76 -1.04
C SER A 27 -1.96 22.89 -0.05
N GLY A 28 -1.72 23.64 1.03
CA GLY A 28 -2.74 23.99 2.04
C GLY A 28 -3.44 22.78 2.67
N PHE A 29 -4.76 22.69 2.47
CA PHE A 29 -5.63 21.67 3.05
C PHE A 29 -5.18 20.24 2.74
N TRP A 30 -4.86 19.93 1.48
CA TRP A 30 -4.48 18.57 1.08
C TRP A 30 -3.15 18.12 1.67
N ARG A 31 -2.23 19.06 1.91
CA ARG A 31 -0.99 18.78 2.63
C ARG A 31 -1.29 18.42 4.09
N ALA A 32 -2.23 19.12 4.73
CA ALA A 32 -2.65 18.80 6.09
C ALA A 32 -3.31 17.40 6.16
N VAL A 33 -4.16 17.05 5.18
CA VAL A 33 -4.76 15.71 5.09
C VAL A 33 -3.68 14.63 4.92
N PHE A 34 -2.73 14.83 4.00
CA PHE A 34 -1.62 13.90 3.77
C PHE A 34 -0.79 13.68 5.04
N LEU A 35 -0.44 14.78 5.74
CA LEU A 35 0.31 14.71 7.00
C LEU A 35 -0.51 14.02 8.09
N ALA A 36 -1.79 14.34 8.23
CA ALA A 36 -2.67 13.72 9.23
C ALA A 36 -2.77 12.21 9.03
N PHE A 37 -3.00 11.75 7.79
CA PHE A 37 -3.05 10.32 7.47
C PHE A 37 -1.70 9.64 7.71
N THR A 38 -0.59 10.29 7.34
CA THR A 38 0.75 9.75 7.63
C THR A 38 0.99 9.62 9.13
N CYS A 39 0.63 10.63 9.92
CA CYS A 39 0.71 10.57 11.38
C CYS A 39 -0.18 9.47 11.97
N ILE A 40 -1.39 9.28 11.44
CA ILE A 40 -2.30 8.19 11.85
C ILE A 40 -1.66 6.83 11.53
N GLY A 41 -1.11 6.64 10.33
CA GLY A 41 -0.44 5.39 9.93
C GLY A 41 0.76 5.07 10.82
N ILE A 42 1.60 6.06 11.12
CA ILE A 42 2.73 5.92 12.05
C ILE A 42 2.22 5.57 13.45
N PHE A 43 1.20 6.28 13.95
CA PHE A 43 0.63 6.02 15.27
C PHE A 43 0.07 4.60 15.39
N LEU A 44 -0.70 4.14 14.40
CA LEU A 44 -1.21 2.77 14.35
C LEU A 44 -0.07 1.74 14.36
N SER A 45 0.97 1.99 13.56
CA SER A 45 2.13 1.10 13.47
C SER A 45 2.91 1.04 14.78
N VAL A 46 3.14 2.18 15.43
CA VAL A 46 3.79 2.25 16.75
C VAL A 46 2.96 1.51 17.80
N ASN A 47 1.64 1.71 17.82
CA ASN A 47 0.77 1.00 18.75
C ASN A 47 0.83 -0.53 18.55
N GLN A 48 0.87 -0.99 17.29
CA GLN A 48 0.95 -2.42 16.97
C GLN A 48 2.33 -3.01 17.29
N ILE A 49 3.42 -2.40 16.79
CA ILE A 49 4.79 -2.91 16.91
C ILE A 49 5.25 -2.98 18.36
N PHE A 50 4.97 -1.94 19.16
CA PHE A 50 5.34 -1.91 20.57
C PHE A 50 4.31 -2.57 21.49
N ASN A 51 3.22 -3.10 20.93
CA ASN A 51 2.11 -3.72 21.66
C ASN A 51 1.64 -2.83 22.84
N LEU A 52 1.51 -1.52 22.59
CA LEU A 52 1.23 -0.53 23.64
C LEU A 52 -0.17 -0.68 24.22
N LYS A 53 -1.08 -1.37 23.49
CA LYS A 53 -2.49 -1.59 23.87
C LYS A 53 -3.17 -0.29 24.32
N LEU A 54 -2.90 0.81 23.62
CA LEU A 54 -3.40 2.15 23.98
C LEU A 54 -4.93 2.21 23.93
N PHE A 55 -5.56 1.33 23.15
CA PHE A 55 -7.00 1.13 23.16
C PHE A 55 -7.37 0.20 24.32
N ILE A 56 -7.76 0.80 25.44
CA ILE A 56 -8.24 0.07 26.63
C ILE A 56 -9.34 -0.90 26.20
N ASN A 57 -9.10 -2.20 26.40
CA ASN A 57 -10.04 -3.29 26.11
C ASN A 57 -10.28 -3.63 24.62
N ILE A 58 -9.46 -3.15 23.68
CA ILE A 58 -9.53 -3.54 22.26
C ILE A 58 -8.17 -4.02 21.78
N VAL A 59 -8.06 -5.32 21.46
CA VAL A 59 -6.90 -5.87 20.74
C VAL A 59 -7.19 -5.78 19.25
N ILE A 60 -6.37 -5.04 18.51
CA ILE A 60 -6.46 -4.98 17.06
C ILE A 60 -5.85 -6.26 16.50
N LEU A 61 -6.64 -7.04 15.77
CA LEU A 61 -6.14 -8.22 15.05
C LEU A 61 -5.20 -7.80 13.93
N ASP A 62 -4.22 -8.65 13.60
CA ASP A 62 -3.23 -8.35 12.56
C ASP A 62 -3.88 -8.04 11.20
N ASN A 63 -4.90 -8.80 10.80
CA ASN A 63 -5.62 -8.51 9.55
C ASN A 63 -6.29 -7.12 9.58
N SER A 64 -6.88 -6.74 10.71
CA SER A 64 -7.60 -5.49 10.91
C SER A 64 -6.63 -4.32 10.91
N TYR A 65 -5.46 -4.51 11.53
CA TYR A 65 -4.35 -3.58 11.46
C TYR A 65 -3.88 -3.36 10.01
N LEU A 66 -3.67 -4.44 9.24
CA LEU A 66 -3.23 -4.33 7.85
C LEU A 66 -4.29 -3.67 6.96
N TYR A 67 -5.59 -3.89 7.21
CA TYR A 67 -6.65 -3.14 6.51
C TYR A 67 -6.62 -1.65 6.84
N LEU A 68 -6.44 -1.26 8.10
CA LEU A 68 -6.32 0.16 8.45
C LEU A 68 -5.09 0.79 7.78
N LEU A 69 -3.97 0.06 7.78
CA LEU A 69 -2.73 0.51 7.14
C LEU A 69 -2.91 0.66 5.63
N LEU A 70 -3.60 -0.30 5.00
CA LEU A 70 -3.99 -0.25 3.59
C LEU A 70 -4.85 0.98 3.35
N GLY A 71 -5.93 1.17 4.11
CA GLY A 71 -6.81 2.33 3.98
C GLY A 71 -6.08 3.66 4.08
N VAL A 72 -5.22 3.80 5.07
CA VAL A 72 -4.46 5.04 5.31
C VAL A 72 -3.51 5.34 4.15
N PHE A 73 -2.64 4.41 3.78
CA PHE A 73 -1.61 4.70 2.78
C PHE A 73 -2.10 4.56 1.33
N PHE A 74 -2.95 3.58 1.05
CA PHE A 74 -3.48 3.36 -0.29
C PHE A 74 -4.41 4.49 -0.72
N SER A 75 -5.26 5.02 0.17
CA SER A 75 -6.14 6.14 -0.17
C SER A 75 -5.35 7.38 -0.61
N LEU A 76 -4.20 7.65 0.03
CA LEU A 76 -3.30 8.77 -0.33
C LEU A 76 -2.74 8.67 -1.76
N VAL A 77 -2.69 7.46 -2.35
CA VAL A 77 -2.27 7.28 -3.74
C VAL A 77 -3.12 8.13 -4.68
N PHE A 78 -4.43 8.22 -4.45
CA PHE A 78 -5.33 9.00 -5.31
C PHE A 78 -5.15 10.52 -5.16
N LEU A 79 -4.67 10.99 -4.01
CA LEU A 79 -4.39 12.42 -3.79
C LEU A 79 -3.05 12.82 -4.42
N VAL A 80 -2.04 11.96 -4.27
CA VAL A 80 -0.65 12.23 -4.65
C VAL A 80 -0.38 11.93 -6.13
N PHE A 81 -0.94 10.85 -6.66
CA PHE A 81 -0.70 10.41 -8.04
C PHE A 81 -1.89 10.78 -8.95
N PRO A 82 -1.72 11.76 -9.85
CA PRO A 82 -2.78 12.19 -10.76
C PRO A 82 -3.14 11.08 -11.75
N MET A 83 -4.39 11.07 -12.21
CA MET A 83 -4.87 10.08 -13.19
C MET A 83 -4.08 10.10 -14.51
N ARG A 84 -3.67 11.29 -14.97
CA ARG A 84 -2.84 11.52 -16.16
C ARG A 84 -1.62 12.35 -15.77
N LYS A 85 -0.47 12.09 -16.39
CA LYS A 85 0.78 12.85 -16.16
C LYS A 85 0.57 14.37 -16.37
N ALA A 86 -0.27 14.75 -17.33
CA ALA A 86 -0.59 16.15 -17.64
C ALA A 86 -1.35 16.89 -16.52
N ASP A 87 -1.97 16.16 -15.58
CA ASP A 87 -2.74 16.75 -14.49
C ASP A 87 -1.92 16.92 -13.20
N GLY A 88 -0.61 16.65 -13.24
CA GLY A 88 0.27 16.72 -12.07
C GLY A 88 0.40 18.10 -11.45
N GLN A 89 0.16 19.18 -12.20
CA GLN A 89 0.22 20.55 -11.67
C GLN A 89 -1.16 21.11 -11.29
N LYS A 90 -2.23 20.31 -11.43
CA LYS A 90 -3.60 20.75 -11.13
C LYS A 90 -3.98 20.42 -9.68
N PRO A 91 -4.89 21.19 -9.06
CA PRO A 91 -5.45 20.85 -7.76
C PRO A 91 -6.15 19.48 -7.80
N VAL A 92 -6.36 18.90 -6.62
CA VAL A 92 -7.03 17.59 -6.48
C VAL A 92 -8.44 17.66 -7.07
N PRO A 93 -8.74 16.88 -8.12
CA PRO A 93 -10.06 16.85 -8.74
C PRO A 93 -11.04 16.04 -7.91
N TRP A 94 -12.33 16.33 -8.05
CA TRP A 94 -13.40 15.69 -7.27
C TRP A 94 -13.41 14.15 -7.37
N TYR A 95 -13.05 13.57 -8.52
CA TYR A 95 -13.00 12.12 -8.70
C TYR A 95 -11.89 11.47 -7.87
N ASP A 96 -10.75 12.14 -7.68
CA ASP A 96 -9.67 11.64 -6.81
C ASP A 96 -10.07 11.69 -5.34
N VAL A 97 -10.87 12.69 -4.95
CA VAL A 97 -11.46 12.77 -3.61
C VAL A 97 -12.45 11.63 -3.38
N ILE A 98 -13.29 11.30 -4.36
CA ILE A 98 -14.20 10.16 -4.25
C ILE A 98 -13.41 8.86 -4.11
N LEU A 99 -12.40 8.63 -4.95
CA LEU A 99 -11.56 7.43 -4.83
C LEU A 99 -10.84 7.36 -3.47
N PHE A 100 -10.32 8.48 -2.98
CA PHE A 100 -9.76 8.56 -1.63
C PHE A 100 -10.77 8.13 -0.56
N LEU A 101 -11.99 8.70 -0.58
CA LEU A 101 -13.04 8.42 0.40
C LEU A 101 -13.56 6.98 0.31
N VAL A 102 -13.71 6.44 -0.90
CA VAL A 102 -14.16 5.06 -1.11
C VAL A 102 -13.10 4.07 -0.61
N ALA A 103 -11.81 4.30 -0.91
CA ALA A 103 -10.73 3.43 -0.47
C ALA A 103 -10.65 3.32 1.06
N ILE A 104 -10.67 4.48 1.74
CA ILE A 104 -10.60 4.50 3.21
C ILE A 104 -11.87 3.89 3.83
N SER A 105 -13.05 4.13 3.24
CA SER A 105 -14.31 3.58 3.76
C SER A 105 -14.36 2.05 3.66
N ILE A 106 -13.91 1.49 2.52
CA ILE A 106 -13.84 0.04 2.34
C ILE A 106 -12.83 -0.56 3.32
N ALA A 107 -11.64 0.03 3.44
CA ALA A 107 -10.63 -0.44 4.36
C ALA A 107 -11.11 -0.43 5.84
N ILE A 108 -11.81 0.62 6.26
CA ILE A 108 -12.40 0.70 7.61
C ILE A 108 -13.48 -0.39 7.79
N TYR A 109 -14.31 -0.63 6.78
CA TYR A 109 -15.32 -1.70 6.84
C TYR A 109 -14.68 -3.07 7.08
N TYR A 110 -13.60 -3.39 6.38
CA TYR A 110 -12.88 -4.66 6.57
C TYR A 110 -12.13 -4.73 7.88
N ALA A 111 -11.49 -3.64 8.31
CA ALA A 111 -10.87 -3.58 9.63
C ALA A 111 -11.88 -3.82 10.75
N TRP A 112 -13.08 -3.26 10.65
CA TRP A 112 -14.14 -3.47 11.63
C TRP A 112 -14.68 -4.91 11.63
N ASN A 113 -14.74 -5.53 10.46
CA ASN A 113 -15.23 -6.91 10.30
C ASN A 113 -14.10 -7.94 10.24
N GLY A 114 -12.87 -7.59 10.65
CA GLY A 114 -11.69 -8.44 10.43
C GLY A 114 -11.79 -9.80 11.10
N LEU A 115 -12.21 -9.86 12.38
CA LEU A 115 -12.42 -11.12 13.09
C LEU A 115 -13.53 -11.96 12.42
N ARG A 116 -14.65 -11.31 12.08
CA ARG A 116 -15.78 -11.97 11.41
C ARG A 116 -15.38 -12.54 10.05
N SER A 117 -14.50 -11.86 9.32
CA SER A 117 -13.98 -12.30 8.02
C SER A 117 -13.20 -13.61 8.15
N ILE A 118 -12.34 -13.72 9.17
CA ILE A 118 -11.54 -14.93 9.44
C ILE A 118 -12.45 -16.06 9.90
N GLU A 119 -13.27 -15.85 10.94
CA GLU A 119 -14.09 -16.90 11.55
C GLU A 119 -15.09 -17.53 10.57
N ASN A 120 -15.58 -16.75 9.60
CA ASN A 120 -16.54 -17.22 8.61
C ASN A 120 -15.90 -17.57 7.26
N GLY A 121 -14.57 -17.55 7.13
CA GLY A 121 -13.88 -17.93 5.89
C GLY A 121 -14.29 -17.10 4.68
N TRP A 122 -14.44 -15.78 4.84
CA TRP A 122 -14.95 -14.91 3.77
C TRP A 122 -14.07 -14.91 2.51
N GLU A 123 -12.80 -15.30 2.61
CA GLU A 123 -11.93 -15.47 1.44
C GLU A 123 -12.44 -16.52 0.44
N TYR A 124 -13.23 -17.49 0.90
CA TYR A 124 -13.85 -18.51 0.05
C TYR A 124 -15.33 -18.21 -0.21
N PHE A 125 -16.07 -17.78 0.81
CA PHE A 125 -17.50 -17.52 0.67
C PHE A 125 -17.94 -16.36 1.55
N ALA A 126 -17.89 -15.15 1.00
CA ALA A 126 -18.32 -13.93 1.67
C ALA A 126 -19.80 -13.60 1.42
N PRO A 127 -20.46 -12.91 2.36
CA PRO A 127 -21.77 -12.30 2.12
C PRO A 127 -21.74 -11.28 0.96
N PRO A 128 -22.88 -10.95 0.34
CA PRO A 128 -22.94 -10.10 -0.86
C PRO A 128 -22.30 -8.71 -0.70
N LEU A 129 -22.48 -8.08 0.47
CA LEU A 129 -21.92 -6.74 0.74
C LEU A 129 -20.38 -6.74 0.75
N PRO A 130 -19.70 -7.55 1.58
CA PRO A 130 -18.25 -7.73 1.48
C PRO A 130 -17.78 -8.08 0.07
N THR A 131 -18.42 -9.01 -0.64
CA THR A 131 -18.01 -9.34 -2.02
C THR A 131 -18.05 -8.13 -2.95
N TYR A 132 -19.10 -7.31 -2.86
CA TYR A 132 -19.22 -6.09 -3.68
C TYR A 132 -18.13 -5.05 -3.35
N LEU A 133 -17.84 -4.85 -2.07
CA LEU A 133 -16.76 -3.96 -1.65
C LEU A 133 -15.39 -4.48 -2.11
N ALA A 134 -15.20 -5.80 -2.12
CA ALA A 134 -14.00 -6.42 -2.64
C ALA A 134 -13.79 -6.15 -4.13
N PHE A 135 -14.85 -6.24 -4.94
CA PHE A 135 -14.78 -5.86 -6.36
C PHE A 135 -14.37 -4.41 -6.56
N ILE A 136 -14.96 -3.49 -5.79
CA ILE A 136 -14.62 -2.07 -5.89
C ILE A 136 -13.14 -1.86 -5.54
N MET A 137 -12.69 -2.38 -4.40
CA MET A 137 -11.32 -2.22 -3.95
C MET A 137 -10.33 -2.89 -4.91
N TRP A 138 -10.67 -4.06 -5.46
CA TRP A 138 -9.85 -4.74 -6.45
C TRP A 138 -9.64 -3.88 -7.69
N GLY A 139 -10.71 -3.28 -8.23
CA GLY A 139 -10.63 -2.31 -9.32
C GLY A 139 -9.79 -1.08 -8.95
N MET A 140 -9.94 -0.58 -7.73
CA MET A 140 -9.17 0.55 -7.24
C MET A 140 -7.67 0.21 -7.11
N VAL A 141 -7.31 -0.98 -6.62
CA VAL A 141 -5.92 -1.45 -6.53
C VAL A 141 -5.29 -1.53 -7.92
N MET A 142 -6.02 -2.02 -8.93
CA MET A 142 -5.55 -1.98 -10.33
C MET A 142 -5.29 -0.55 -10.81
N GLU A 143 -6.20 0.38 -10.52
CA GLU A 143 -6.04 1.80 -10.89
C GLU A 143 -4.90 2.47 -10.10
N GLY A 144 -4.72 2.14 -8.83
CA GLY A 144 -3.60 2.58 -8.01
C GLY A 144 -2.27 2.10 -8.58
N ALA A 145 -2.18 0.82 -8.95
CA ALA A 145 -1.01 0.23 -9.61
C ALA A 145 -0.71 0.91 -10.96
N ARG A 146 -1.74 1.27 -11.73
CA ARG A 146 -1.57 2.05 -12.98
C ARG A 146 -1.02 3.45 -12.71
N ARG A 147 -1.48 4.13 -11.66
CA ARG A 147 -1.06 5.50 -11.32
C ARG A 147 0.38 5.55 -10.81
N THR A 148 0.77 4.61 -9.96
CA THR A 148 2.12 4.54 -9.38
C THR A 148 3.11 3.91 -10.35
N GLY A 149 2.79 2.72 -10.86
CA GLY A 149 3.66 1.89 -11.68
C GLY A 149 3.54 2.08 -13.19
N GLY A 150 2.49 2.75 -13.66
CA GLY A 150 2.22 2.93 -15.09
C GLY A 150 1.50 1.73 -15.72
N LEU A 151 1.34 1.78 -17.04
CA LEU A 151 0.57 0.78 -17.79
C LEU A 151 1.21 -0.62 -17.75
N VAL A 152 2.54 -0.71 -17.76
CA VAL A 152 3.24 -2.01 -17.73
C VAL A 152 2.89 -2.79 -16.46
N ILE A 153 2.97 -2.13 -15.29
CA ILE A 153 2.61 -2.75 -14.02
C ILE A 153 1.12 -3.09 -13.97
N MET A 154 0.25 -2.22 -14.50
CA MET A 154 -1.19 -2.52 -14.61
C MET A 154 -1.46 -3.79 -15.43
N PHE A 155 -0.79 -3.99 -16.56
CA PHE A 155 -0.99 -5.19 -17.39
C PHE A 155 -0.48 -6.46 -16.73
N ILE A 156 0.71 -6.40 -16.11
CA ILE A 156 1.26 -7.55 -15.38
C ILE A 156 0.33 -7.91 -14.21
N PHE A 157 0.04 -6.94 -13.35
CA PHE A 157 -0.83 -7.14 -12.19
C PHE A 157 -2.23 -7.60 -12.61
N GLY A 158 -2.84 -6.93 -13.60
CA GLY A 158 -4.15 -7.30 -14.13
C GLY A 158 -4.16 -8.74 -14.63
N THR A 159 -3.22 -9.10 -15.52
CA THR A 159 -3.19 -10.45 -16.10
C THR A 159 -3.05 -11.54 -15.03
N LEU A 160 -2.14 -11.34 -14.05
CA LEU A 160 -1.96 -12.28 -12.94
C LEU A 160 -3.13 -12.29 -11.96
N SER A 161 -3.81 -11.17 -11.78
CA SER A 161 -4.96 -11.05 -10.90
C SER A 161 -6.22 -11.71 -11.48
N PHE A 162 -6.38 -11.72 -12.81
CA PHE A 162 -7.47 -12.44 -13.47
C PHE A 162 -7.16 -13.94 -13.68
N TYR A 163 -5.93 -14.41 -13.41
CA TYR A 163 -5.53 -15.80 -13.61
C TYR A 163 -6.43 -16.84 -12.93
N PRO A 164 -6.88 -16.70 -11.66
CA PRO A 164 -7.72 -17.70 -11.01
C PRO A 164 -9.04 -17.99 -11.75
N ILE A 165 -9.52 -17.03 -12.54
CA ILE A 165 -10.77 -17.17 -13.33
C ILE A 165 -10.55 -18.05 -14.57
N VAL A 166 -9.33 -18.06 -15.11
CA VAL A 166 -8.97 -18.80 -16.33
C VAL A 166 -8.08 -20.02 -16.07
N ALA A 167 -7.85 -20.38 -14.81
CA ALA A 167 -6.92 -21.44 -14.41
C ALA A 167 -7.28 -22.85 -14.94
N GLU A 168 -8.58 -23.12 -15.17
CA GLU A 168 -9.09 -24.37 -15.79
C GLU A 168 -9.31 -24.25 -17.31
N ALA A 169 -8.87 -23.17 -17.94
CA ALA A 169 -9.12 -22.98 -19.36
C ALA A 169 -8.42 -24.06 -20.21
N PRO A 170 -9.04 -24.56 -21.31
CA PRO A 170 -8.46 -25.64 -22.12
C PRO A 170 -7.08 -25.35 -22.75
N TRP A 171 -6.74 -24.06 -22.88
CA TRP A 171 -5.47 -23.59 -23.42
C TRP A 171 -4.37 -23.43 -22.36
N MET A 172 -4.67 -23.68 -21.08
CA MET A 172 -3.72 -23.52 -19.99
C MET A 172 -2.66 -24.64 -20.00
N PRO A 173 -1.36 -24.32 -19.94
CA PRO A 173 -0.32 -25.33 -19.81
C PRO A 173 -0.50 -26.15 -18.53
N SER A 174 -0.24 -27.46 -18.60
CA SER A 174 -0.42 -28.38 -17.46
C SER A 174 0.41 -28.01 -16.22
N ALA A 175 1.52 -27.30 -16.39
CA ALA A 175 2.36 -26.83 -15.30
C ALA A 175 1.70 -25.72 -14.45
N ILE A 176 0.74 -24.99 -15.03
CA ILE A 176 0.07 -23.84 -14.39
C ILE A 176 -1.46 -23.94 -14.53
N THR A 177 -2.00 -25.15 -14.66
CA THR A 177 -3.46 -25.35 -14.53
C THR A 177 -3.82 -25.50 -13.06
N GLY A 178 -4.99 -25.02 -12.68
CA GLY A 178 -5.47 -25.07 -11.29
C GLY A 178 -6.98 -25.01 -11.26
N LYS A 179 -7.57 -24.95 -10.06
CA LYS A 179 -9.02 -24.82 -9.93
C LYS A 179 -9.49 -23.42 -10.31
N ALA A 180 -10.54 -23.33 -11.11
CA ALA A 180 -11.10 -22.06 -11.54
C ALA A 180 -11.95 -21.49 -10.40
N SER A 181 -11.83 -20.18 -10.22
CA SER A 181 -12.62 -19.42 -9.27
C SER A 181 -13.56 -18.49 -10.02
N THR A 182 -14.77 -18.31 -9.51
CA THR A 182 -15.69 -17.29 -10.01
C THR A 182 -15.08 -15.89 -9.81
N PHE A 183 -15.65 -14.88 -10.47
CA PHE A 183 -15.25 -13.49 -10.24
C PHE A 183 -15.42 -13.09 -8.77
N ALA A 184 -16.49 -13.56 -8.12
CA ALA A 184 -16.82 -13.23 -6.73
C ALA A 184 -15.80 -13.85 -5.76
N GLU A 185 -15.44 -15.12 -5.97
CA GLU A 185 -14.41 -15.80 -5.19
C GLU A 185 -13.04 -15.16 -5.41
N THR A 186 -12.69 -14.83 -6.66
CA THR A 186 -11.42 -14.14 -6.97
C THR A 186 -11.33 -12.77 -6.29
N ALA A 187 -12.41 -11.97 -6.34
CA ALA A 187 -12.45 -10.67 -5.68
C ALA A 187 -12.38 -10.82 -4.15
N ALA A 188 -13.13 -11.75 -3.57
CA ALA A 188 -13.09 -12.04 -2.14
C ALA A 188 -11.68 -12.48 -1.71
N TYR A 189 -11.06 -13.41 -2.44
CA TYR A 189 -9.70 -13.85 -2.17
C TYR A 189 -8.70 -12.69 -2.23
N HIS A 190 -8.79 -11.82 -3.24
CA HIS A 190 -7.86 -10.69 -3.39
C HIS A 190 -7.85 -9.75 -2.19
N LEU A 191 -9.02 -9.44 -1.63
CA LEU A 191 -9.10 -8.48 -0.53
C LEU A 191 -9.10 -9.14 0.84
N MET A 192 -9.67 -10.34 0.96
CA MET A 192 -9.98 -10.99 2.25
C MET A 192 -8.98 -12.07 2.65
N SER A 193 -8.21 -12.59 1.71
CA SER A 193 -7.14 -13.55 2.00
C SER A 193 -5.88 -12.84 2.48
N GLU A 194 -5.15 -13.49 3.38
CA GLU A 194 -3.85 -13.04 3.87
C GLU A 194 -2.72 -13.28 2.86
N GLU A 195 -3.01 -13.89 1.72
CA GLU A 195 -2.02 -14.23 0.69
C GLU A 195 -1.97 -13.23 -0.48
N SER A 196 -2.95 -12.33 -0.58
CA SER A 196 -3.09 -11.42 -1.72
C SER A 196 -2.77 -9.97 -1.39
N VAL A 197 -3.75 -9.04 -1.36
CA VAL A 197 -3.48 -7.62 -1.07
C VAL A 197 -2.87 -7.44 0.32
N LEU A 198 -3.28 -8.25 1.29
CA LEU A 198 -2.72 -8.28 2.64
C LEU A 198 -1.49 -9.19 2.79
N GLY A 199 -0.97 -9.70 1.68
CA GLY A 199 0.13 -10.65 1.59
C GLY A 199 1.44 -10.19 2.22
N ILE A 200 2.47 -11.03 2.02
CA ILE A 200 3.82 -10.85 2.54
C ILE A 200 4.33 -9.40 2.40
N PRO A 201 4.23 -8.72 1.23
CA PRO A 201 4.74 -7.36 1.11
C PRO A 201 4.04 -6.37 2.04
N MET A 202 2.72 -6.47 2.18
CA MET A 202 1.92 -5.59 3.04
C MET A 202 2.18 -5.89 4.51
N ASN A 203 2.27 -7.18 4.87
CA ASN A 203 2.61 -7.62 6.22
C ASN A 203 3.99 -7.10 6.63
N VAL A 204 5.03 -7.38 5.83
CA VAL A 204 6.41 -6.93 6.09
C VAL A 204 6.49 -5.40 6.15
N PHE A 205 5.76 -4.69 5.29
CA PHE A 205 5.69 -3.23 5.36
C PHE A 205 5.14 -2.74 6.70
N GLY A 206 4.01 -3.28 7.14
CA GLY A 206 3.33 -2.86 8.36
C GLY A 206 3.99 -3.30 9.66
N THR A 207 4.66 -4.44 9.68
CA THR A 207 5.21 -5.01 10.92
C THR A 207 6.70 -4.76 11.09
N LEU A 208 7.45 -4.60 9.99
CA LEU A 208 8.90 -4.49 10.03
C LEU A 208 9.40 -3.16 9.47
N ILE A 209 9.08 -2.82 8.21
CA ILE A 209 9.70 -1.69 7.51
C ILE A 209 9.43 -0.36 8.24
N ILE A 210 8.19 -0.11 8.67
CA ILE A 210 7.86 1.12 9.41
C ILE A 210 8.65 1.19 10.72
N GLY A 211 8.77 0.08 11.45
CA GLY A 211 9.55 0.00 12.69
C GLY A 211 11.03 0.32 12.45
N PHE A 212 11.63 -0.26 11.41
CA PHE A 212 13.03 0.02 11.03
C PHE A 212 13.25 1.48 10.64
N ILE A 213 12.31 2.10 9.91
CA ILE A 213 12.40 3.52 9.55
C ILE A 213 12.33 4.40 10.79
N ILE A 214 11.38 4.14 11.69
CA ILE A 214 11.24 4.91 12.94
C ILE A 214 12.49 4.76 13.81
N PHE A 215 12.99 3.53 13.96
CA PHE A 215 14.24 3.27 14.68
C PHE A 215 15.43 3.98 14.03
N GLY A 216 15.55 3.92 12.70
CA GLY A 216 16.63 4.60 11.97
C GLY A 216 16.61 6.11 12.19
N VAL A 217 15.44 6.74 12.11
CA VAL A 217 15.28 8.18 12.38
C VAL A 217 15.60 8.52 13.83
N ALA A 218 15.14 7.72 14.80
CA ALA A 218 15.45 7.91 16.21
C ALA A 218 16.96 7.76 16.48
N LEU A 219 17.62 6.76 15.88
CA LEU A 219 19.06 6.52 16.02
C LEU A 219 19.89 7.65 15.38
N GLN A 220 19.45 8.17 14.23
CA GLN A 220 20.13 9.27 13.55
C GLN A 220 20.00 10.58 14.34
N THR A 221 18.81 10.88 14.86
CA THR A 221 18.54 12.10 15.64
C THR A 221 19.19 12.09 17.03
N THR A 222 19.29 10.93 17.68
CA THR A 222 19.99 10.79 18.98
C THR A 222 21.52 10.77 18.87
N GLY A 223 22.08 10.79 17.65
CA GLY A 223 23.52 10.77 17.43
C GLY A 223 24.14 9.38 17.41
N GLY A 224 23.34 8.31 17.49
CA GLY A 224 23.79 6.92 17.37
C GLY A 224 24.49 6.65 16.03
N GLY A 225 24.04 7.29 14.95
CA GLY A 225 24.74 7.24 13.66
C GLY A 225 26.18 7.76 13.74
N ARG A 226 26.41 8.88 14.44
CA ARG A 226 27.76 9.43 14.67
C ARG A 226 28.58 8.53 15.60
N PHE A 227 27.96 7.93 16.61
CA PHE A 227 28.61 6.97 17.50
C PHE A 227 29.18 5.77 16.72
N PHE A 228 28.37 5.14 15.85
CA PHE A 228 28.83 3.99 15.07
C PHE A 228 29.94 4.36 14.06
N ILE A 229 29.87 5.53 13.44
CA ILE A 229 30.94 6.03 12.55
C ILE A 229 32.24 6.25 13.34
N ASN A 230 32.16 6.91 14.51
CA ASN A 230 33.33 7.16 15.35
C ASN A 230 33.94 5.86 15.88
N LEU A 231 33.11 4.86 16.22
CA LEU A 231 33.57 3.54 16.62
C LEU A 231 34.30 2.83 15.49
N ALA A 232 33.78 2.89 14.26
CA ALA A 232 34.42 2.29 13.10
C ALA A 232 35.80 2.91 12.82
N PHE A 233 35.94 4.23 12.96
CA PHE A 233 37.24 4.91 12.84
C PHE A 233 38.19 4.59 13.99
N ALA A 234 37.69 4.41 15.22
CA ALA A 234 38.53 4.06 16.36
C ALA A 234 39.09 2.63 16.30
N LEU A 235 38.49 1.75 15.50
CA LEU A 235 38.92 0.36 15.30
C LEU A 235 39.87 0.18 14.10
N LEU A 236 40.12 1.24 13.33
CA LEU A 236 41.01 1.27 12.15
C LEU A 236 42.36 1.88 12.56
#